data_AF-A0AAN8TTE7-F1
#
_entry.id   AF-A0AAN8TTE7-F1
#
_cell.length_a   1.000
_cell.length_b   1.000
_cell.length_c   1.000
_cell.angle_alpha   90.00
_cell.angle_beta   90.00
_cell.angle_gamma   90.00
#
_symmetry.space_group_name_H-M   'P 1'
#
loop_
_entity.id
_entity.type
_entity.pdbx_description
1 polymer ?
#
loop_
_entity_poly.entity_id
_entity_poly.type
_entity_poly.pdbx_seq_one_letter_code
_entity_poly.pdbx_strand_id
1 'polypeptide(L)'
;MGDQISESVKKLRGTANSLKFDISGSTKKNDLLFYKLDHKLEVARAYDIAAEYYKMMKNLKEARSCLEKAAHLFLDIGRLNATRGHYQEIAKLYEHENNMGLAIVYYQKTADLFQSMDLTSSANQCRQKIAEYSAKVGKYHRSIMMFEEIATYSIRNNLLKYGVKRASSECWYLPTLQRYWIQHFQGRASASF
;
A
#
# COMPACT_ATOMS: atom_id res chain seq x y z
N MET A 1 1.44 29.45 5.61
CA MET A 1 1.09 28.32 6.50
C MET A 1 1.81 27.02 6.14
N GLY A 2 1.90 26.63 4.85
CA GLY A 2 2.78 25.53 4.42
C GLY A 2 4.27 25.75 4.75
N ASP A 3 4.71 27.00 4.76
CA ASP A 3 6.07 27.37 5.19
C ASP A 3 6.36 27.00 6.64
N GLN A 4 5.41 27.17 7.56
CA GLN A 4 5.63 26.83 8.98
C GLN A 4 5.84 25.34 9.18
N ILE A 5 5.14 24.47 8.44
CA ILE A 5 5.33 23.02 8.52
C ILE A 5 6.68 22.63 7.89
N SER A 6 7.04 23.23 6.76
CA SER A 6 8.34 23.01 6.11
C SER A 6 9.51 23.46 7.01
N GLU A 7 9.30 24.53 7.76
CA GLU A 7 10.26 25.14 8.67
C GLU A 7 10.32 24.37 9.97
N SER A 8 9.20 23.88 10.51
CA SER A 8 9.17 22.93 11.64
C SER A 8 9.88 21.62 11.29
N VAL A 9 9.67 21.07 10.10
CA VAL A 9 10.34 19.86 9.61
C VAL A 9 11.83 20.11 9.39
N LYS A 10 12.23 21.25 8.81
CA LYS A 10 13.64 21.66 8.69
C LYS A 10 14.28 21.85 10.05
N LYS A 11 13.57 22.45 11.01
CA LYS A 11 14.03 22.67 12.39
C LYS A 11 14.22 21.35 13.12
N LEU A 12 13.29 20.41 13.00
CA LEU A 12 13.42 19.03 13.51
C LEU A 12 14.57 18.25 12.85
N ARG A 13 14.81 18.47 11.55
CA ARG A 13 15.96 17.88 10.82
C ARG A 13 17.29 18.52 11.22
N GLY A 14 17.28 19.81 11.53
CA GLY A 14 18.41 20.58 12.06
C GLY A 14 18.77 20.15 13.48
N THR A 15 17.79 19.98 14.35
CA THR A 15 17.98 19.48 15.73
C THR A 15 18.49 18.03 15.74
N ALA A 16 18.05 17.19 14.79
CA ALA A 16 18.57 15.84 14.61
C ALA A 16 20.07 15.82 14.29
N ASN A 17 20.55 16.81 13.55
CA ASN A 17 21.94 16.93 13.15
C ASN A 17 22.82 17.59 14.23
N SER A 18 22.28 18.55 15.00
CA SER A 18 23.00 19.16 16.11
C SER A 18 23.16 18.21 17.30
N LEU A 19 22.13 17.41 17.64
CA LEU A 19 22.22 16.39 18.69
C LEU A 19 23.19 15.26 18.33
N LYS A 20 23.43 15.02 17.03
CA LYS A 20 24.43 14.06 16.55
C LYS A 20 25.86 14.42 17.01
N PHE A 21 26.13 15.70 17.31
CA PHE A 21 27.40 16.18 17.86
C PHE A 21 27.52 15.93 19.38
N ASP A 22 26.42 16.04 20.11
CA ASP A 22 26.40 15.93 21.58
C ASP A 22 26.47 14.48 22.09
N ILE A 23 26.05 13.49 21.29
CA ILE A 23 26.01 12.07 21.71
C ILE A 23 27.39 11.37 21.61
N SER A 24 28.45 12.12 21.31
CA SER A 24 29.83 11.60 21.34
C SER A 24 30.37 11.34 22.76
N GLY A 25 29.63 11.76 23.80
CA GLY A 25 30.10 11.80 25.18
C GLY A 25 29.74 10.66 26.15
N SER A 26 28.83 9.72 25.85
CA SER A 26 28.49 8.71 26.87
C SER A 26 28.06 7.32 26.39
N THR A 27 28.60 6.36 27.15
CA THR A 27 28.51 4.91 27.09
C THR A 27 27.08 4.36 26.99
N LYS A 28 26.76 3.76 25.84
CA LYS A 28 26.04 2.48 25.60
C LYS A 28 25.43 2.52 24.20
N LYS A 29 25.97 1.73 23.27
CA LYS A 29 25.49 1.64 21.87
C LYS A 29 23.98 1.36 21.76
N ASN A 30 23.39 0.65 22.73
CA ASN A 30 21.96 0.35 22.76
C ASN A 30 21.09 1.57 23.10
N ASP A 31 21.53 2.42 24.03
CA ASP A 31 20.79 3.63 24.44
C ASP A 31 20.81 4.68 23.32
N LEU A 32 21.93 4.77 22.59
CA LEU A 32 22.06 5.59 21.37
C LEU A 32 21.12 5.11 20.25
N LEU A 33 20.96 3.80 20.08
CA LEU A 33 20.06 3.24 19.09
C LEU A 33 18.60 3.57 19.42
N PHE A 34 18.22 3.44 20.69
CA PHE A 34 16.87 3.75 21.17
C PHE A 34 16.53 5.24 20.96
N TYR A 35 17.43 6.14 21.35
CA TYR A 35 17.24 7.58 21.17
C TYR A 35 17.10 7.99 19.69
N LYS A 36 17.88 7.33 18.81
CA LYS A 36 17.82 7.55 17.36
C LYS A 36 16.51 7.03 16.75
N LEU A 37 15.96 5.94 17.27
CA LEU A 37 14.67 5.38 16.84
C LEU A 37 13.51 6.27 17.27
N ASP A 38 13.52 6.80 18.49
CA ASP A 38 12.49 7.70 19.00
C ASP A 38 12.44 9.01 18.21
N HIS A 39 13.59 9.61 17.90
CA HIS A 39 13.64 10.80 17.06
C HIS A 39 13.08 10.53 15.64
N LYS A 40 13.36 9.36 15.04
CA LYS A 40 12.78 9.00 13.73
C LYS A 40 11.26 8.86 13.82
N LEU A 41 10.74 8.31 14.91
CA LEU A 41 9.30 8.17 15.16
C LEU A 41 8.61 9.53 15.30
N GLU A 42 9.21 10.47 16.03
CA GLU A 42 8.67 11.83 16.17
C GLU A 42 8.60 12.56 14.83
N VAL A 43 9.66 12.47 14.02
CA VAL A 43 9.68 13.05 12.68
C VAL A 43 8.62 12.40 11.78
N ALA A 44 8.46 11.07 11.84
CA ALA A 44 7.44 10.37 11.06
C ALA A 44 6.01 10.83 11.43
N ARG A 45 5.71 10.95 12.73
CA ARG A 45 4.43 11.47 13.22
C ARG A 45 4.16 12.91 12.78
N ALA A 46 5.18 13.76 12.75
CA ALA A 46 5.03 15.13 12.25
C ALA A 46 4.62 15.14 10.77
N TYR A 47 5.15 14.22 9.96
CA TYR A 47 4.74 14.06 8.56
C TYR A 47 3.30 13.54 8.41
N ASP A 48 2.82 12.68 9.32
CA ASP A 48 1.43 12.21 9.32
C ASP A 48 0.45 13.36 9.57
N ILE A 49 0.73 14.18 10.60
CA ILE A 49 -0.09 15.36 10.92
C ILE A 49 -0.07 16.35 9.75
N ALA A 50 1.09 16.56 9.12
CA ALA A 50 1.21 17.40 7.94
C ALA A 50 0.37 16.84 6.77
N ALA A 51 0.41 15.54 6.51
CA ALA A 51 -0.37 14.90 5.46
C ALA A 51 -1.88 15.06 5.68
N GLU A 52 -2.37 14.88 6.90
CA GLU A 52 -3.78 15.12 7.25
C GLU A 52 -4.19 16.58 6.98
N TYR A 53 -3.35 17.54 7.36
CA TYR A 53 -3.60 18.95 7.09
C TYR A 53 -3.67 19.25 5.58
N TYR A 54 -2.73 18.71 4.79
CA TYR A 54 -2.73 18.89 3.34
C TYR A 54 -3.95 18.24 2.66
N LYS A 55 -4.46 17.12 3.21
CA LYS A 55 -5.71 16.51 2.75
C LYS A 55 -6.91 17.42 3.00
N MET A 56 -6.98 18.09 4.16
CA MET A 56 -8.04 19.07 4.45
C MET A 56 -7.98 20.27 3.51
N MET A 57 -6.76 20.71 3.16
CA MET A 57 -6.52 21.80 2.20
C MET A 57 -6.69 21.39 0.73
N LYS A 58 -7.08 20.14 0.44
CA LYS A 58 -7.21 19.54 -0.90
C LYS A 58 -5.93 19.59 -1.75
N ASN A 59 -4.76 19.78 -1.15
CA ASN A 59 -3.49 19.73 -1.88
C ASN A 59 -2.95 18.29 -1.92
N LEU A 60 -3.50 17.49 -2.82
CA LEU A 60 -3.23 16.04 -2.89
C LEU A 60 -1.77 15.72 -3.26
N LYS A 61 -1.10 16.59 -4.02
CA LYS A 61 0.29 16.39 -4.46
C LYS A 61 1.27 16.48 -3.28
N GLU A 62 1.14 17.51 -2.46
CA GLU A 62 1.99 17.72 -1.28
C GLU A 62 1.70 16.70 -0.18
N ALA A 63 0.42 16.35 0.02
CA ALA A 63 0.02 15.30 0.95
C ALA A 63 0.69 13.96 0.61
N ARG A 64 0.71 13.56 -0.67
CA ARG A 64 1.39 12.33 -1.11
C ARG A 64 2.88 12.35 -0.83
N SER A 65 3.56 13.47 -1.13
CA SER A 65 5.01 13.57 -0.85
C SER A 65 5.32 13.46 0.65
N CYS A 66 4.45 13.99 1.51
CA CYS A 66 4.58 13.83 2.96
C CYS A 66 4.34 12.39 3.40
N LEU A 67 3.30 11.72 2.87
CA LEU A 67 3.01 10.31 3.15
C LEU A 67 4.13 9.37 2.68
N GLU A 68 4.77 9.65 1.54
CA GLU A 68 5.91 8.86 1.07
C GLU A 68 7.12 8.97 2.00
N LYS A 69 7.41 10.19 2.47
CA LYS A 69 8.48 10.44 3.44
C LYS A 69 8.18 9.75 4.77
N ALA A 70 6.95 9.82 5.25
CA ALA A 70 6.50 9.11 6.45
C ALA A 70 6.67 7.59 6.27
N ALA A 71 6.21 7.02 5.16
CA ALA A 71 6.32 5.60 4.86
C ALA A 71 7.79 5.12 4.84
N HIS A 72 8.69 5.88 4.23
CA HIS A 72 10.13 5.56 4.24
C HIS A 72 10.72 5.57 5.65
N LEU A 73 10.33 6.55 6.49
CA LEU A 73 10.77 6.59 7.89
C LEU A 73 10.19 5.42 8.70
N PHE A 74 8.94 5.03 8.47
CA PHE A 74 8.34 3.89 9.16
C PHE A 74 8.92 2.54 8.73
N LEU A 75 9.36 2.41 7.48
CA LEU A 75 10.13 1.24 7.01
C LEU A 75 11.48 1.12 7.72
N ASP A 76 12.21 2.24 7.82
CA ASP A 76 13.48 2.33 8.55
C ASP A 76 13.37 1.90 10.01
N ILE A 77 12.21 2.15 10.63
CA ILE A 77 11.92 1.81 12.04
C ILE A 77 11.38 0.37 12.17
N GLY A 78 10.95 -0.25 11.08
CA GLY A 78 10.34 -1.59 11.07
C GLY A 78 8.84 -1.60 11.40
N ARG A 79 8.16 -0.44 11.39
CA ARG A 79 6.70 -0.36 11.58
C ARG A 79 5.97 -0.60 10.25
N LEU A 80 5.85 -1.88 9.90
CA LEU A 80 5.21 -2.31 8.64
C LEU A 80 3.72 -1.94 8.57
N ASN A 81 3.00 -1.97 9.71
CA ASN A 81 1.59 -1.60 9.78
C ASN A 81 1.31 -0.15 9.33
N ALA A 82 2.09 0.80 9.84
CA ALA A 82 1.97 2.21 9.50
C ALA A 82 2.34 2.44 8.03
N THR A 83 3.51 1.92 7.62
CA THR A 83 3.98 1.95 6.23
C THR A 83 2.91 1.48 5.24
N ARG A 84 2.32 0.31 5.52
CA ARG A 84 1.26 -0.29 4.71
C ARG A 84 0.03 0.63 4.62
N GLY A 85 -0.39 1.22 5.74
CA GLY A 85 -1.48 2.19 5.77
C GLY A 85 -1.21 3.37 4.84
N HIS A 86 -0.01 3.96 4.92
CA HIS A 86 0.39 5.07 4.05
C HIS A 86 0.46 4.67 2.57
N TYR A 87 0.99 3.49 2.23
CA TYR A 87 1.00 3.02 0.83
C TYR A 87 -0.41 2.76 0.27
N GLN A 88 -1.33 2.23 1.08
CA GLN A 88 -2.74 2.11 0.67
C GLN A 88 -3.38 3.46 0.44
N GLU A 89 -3.07 4.44 1.28
CA GLU A 89 -3.61 5.79 1.17
C GLU A 89 -3.07 6.51 -0.07
N ILE A 90 -1.76 6.42 -0.33
CA ILE A 90 -1.13 6.94 -1.56
C ILE A 90 -1.77 6.29 -2.79
N ALA A 91 -2.01 4.98 -2.77
CA ALA A 91 -2.65 4.28 -3.88
C ALA A 91 -4.07 4.79 -4.14
N LYS A 92 -4.88 5.02 -3.10
CA LYS A 92 -6.23 5.63 -3.22
C LYS A 92 -6.19 7.06 -3.78
N LEU A 93 -5.17 7.84 -3.42
CA LEU A 93 -5.00 9.18 -3.99
C LEU A 93 -4.69 9.13 -5.49
N TYR A 94 -3.92 8.13 -5.94
CA TYR A 94 -3.69 7.91 -7.38
C TYR A 94 -4.93 7.39 -8.12
N GLU A 95 -5.81 6.63 -7.46
CA GLU A 95 -7.12 6.26 -8.02
C GLU A 95 -7.95 7.52 -8.32
N HIS A 96 -7.99 8.48 -7.39
CA HIS A 96 -8.72 9.74 -7.58
C HIS A 96 -8.17 10.59 -8.73
N GLU A 97 -6.86 10.55 -8.98
CA GLU A 97 -6.23 11.25 -10.10
C GLU A 97 -6.28 10.47 -11.43
N ASN A 98 -6.93 9.31 -11.46
CA ASN A 98 -6.96 8.38 -12.61
C ASN A 98 -5.57 7.92 -13.10
N ASN A 99 -4.55 7.99 -12.26
CA ASN A 99 -3.22 7.48 -12.59
C ASN A 99 -3.09 6.00 -12.22
N MET A 100 -3.69 5.15 -13.05
CA MET A 100 -3.77 3.71 -12.79
C MET A 100 -2.41 3.01 -12.83
N GLY A 101 -1.46 3.53 -13.62
CA GLY A 101 -0.11 2.96 -13.71
C GLY A 101 0.65 3.05 -12.39
N LEU A 102 0.67 4.23 -11.75
CA LEU A 102 1.30 4.40 -10.45
C LEU A 102 0.51 3.71 -9.34
N ALA A 103 -0.83 3.73 -9.39
CA ALA A 103 -1.66 3.03 -8.41
C ALA A 103 -1.32 1.54 -8.31
N ILE A 104 -1.10 0.87 -9.45
CA ILE A 104 -0.67 -0.55 -9.49
C ILE A 104 0.63 -0.77 -8.72
N VAL A 105 1.62 0.12 -8.88
CA VAL A 105 2.93 -0.02 -8.22
C VAL A 105 2.80 0.09 -6.70
N TYR A 106 2.03 1.07 -6.20
CA TYR A 106 1.83 1.22 -4.74
C TYR A 106 0.97 0.10 -4.16
N TYR A 107 -0.03 -0.39 -4.89
CA TYR A 107 -0.79 -1.57 -4.47
C TYR A 107 0.08 -2.82 -4.42
N GLN A 108 1.01 -2.99 -5.36
CA GLN A 108 1.94 -4.11 -5.35
C GLN A 108 2.85 -4.07 -4.13
N LYS A 109 3.48 -2.92 -3.84
CA LYS A 109 4.27 -2.72 -2.60
C LYS A 109 3.47 -3.03 -1.35
N THR A 110 2.19 -2.64 -1.32
CA THR A 110 1.30 -2.94 -0.20
C THR A 110 1.01 -4.43 -0.08
N ALA A 111 0.75 -5.12 -1.20
CA ALA A 111 0.50 -6.57 -1.21
C ALA A 111 1.73 -7.35 -0.72
N ASP A 112 2.93 -6.93 -1.10
CA ASP A 112 4.19 -7.52 -0.64
C ASP A 112 4.36 -7.34 0.88
N LEU A 113 4.01 -6.17 1.42
CA LEU A 113 3.99 -5.93 2.88
C LEU A 113 2.92 -6.77 3.60
N PHE A 114 1.74 -6.98 3.01
CA PHE A 114 0.76 -7.88 3.62
C PHE A 114 1.23 -9.32 3.62
N GLN A 115 1.95 -9.74 2.58
CA GLN A 115 2.52 -11.09 2.50
C GLN A 115 3.64 -11.30 3.52
N SER A 116 4.50 -10.31 3.77
CA SER A 116 5.53 -10.41 4.81
C SER A 116 4.96 -10.45 6.24
N MET A 117 3.70 -10.04 6.41
CA MET A 117 2.97 -10.05 7.68
C MET A 117 2.00 -11.23 7.81
N ASP A 118 2.02 -12.19 6.87
CA ASP A 118 1.10 -13.33 6.78
C ASP A 118 -0.39 -12.95 6.71
N LEU A 119 -0.69 -11.71 6.31
CA LEU A 119 -2.03 -11.16 6.15
C LEU A 119 -2.57 -11.44 4.74
N THR A 120 -2.73 -12.72 4.43
CA THR A 120 -3.08 -13.24 3.10
C THR A 120 -4.44 -12.76 2.58
N SER A 121 -5.46 -12.67 3.43
CA SER A 121 -6.80 -12.17 3.05
C SER A 121 -6.77 -10.72 2.56
N SER A 122 -6.03 -9.85 3.26
CA SER A 122 -5.89 -8.43 2.88
C SER A 122 -4.94 -8.25 1.68
N ALA A 123 -3.92 -9.11 1.55
CA ALA A 123 -3.09 -9.16 0.34
C ALA A 123 -3.94 -9.43 -0.90
N ASN A 124 -4.91 -10.35 -0.81
CA ASN A 124 -5.78 -10.68 -1.94
C ASN A 124 -6.71 -9.53 -2.33
N GLN A 125 -7.20 -8.73 -1.37
CA GLN A 125 -7.94 -7.51 -1.68
C GLN A 125 -7.10 -6.51 -2.48
N CYS A 126 -5.81 -6.37 -2.13
CA CYS A 126 -4.89 -5.52 -2.88
C CYS A 126 -4.59 -6.11 -4.27
N ARG A 127 -4.42 -7.43 -4.39
CA ARG A 127 -4.24 -8.12 -5.68
C ARG A 127 -5.45 -7.97 -6.61
N GLN A 128 -6.66 -7.99 -6.06
CA GLN A 128 -7.89 -7.79 -6.85
C GLN A 128 -7.88 -6.40 -7.50
N LYS A 129 -7.58 -5.36 -6.72
CA LYS A 129 -7.41 -4.00 -7.24
C LYS A 129 -6.32 -3.91 -8.32
N ILE A 130 -5.17 -4.57 -8.13
CA ILE A 130 -4.10 -4.61 -9.14
C ILE A 130 -4.60 -5.23 -10.45
N ALA A 131 -5.37 -6.32 -10.37
CA ALA A 131 -5.93 -7.00 -11.53
C ALA A 131 -6.95 -6.12 -12.27
N GLU A 132 -7.85 -5.46 -11.54
CA GLU A 132 -8.82 -4.50 -12.08
C GLU A 132 -8.12 -3.33 -12.79
N TYR A 133 -7.12 -2.70 -12.17
CA TYR A 133 -6.38 -1.60 -12.79
C TYR A 133 -5.54 -2.06 -13.97
N SER A 134 -4.96 -3.25 -13.91
CA SER A 134 -4.22 -3.82 -15.04
C SER A 134 -5.12 -4.05 -16.26
N ALA A 135 -6.37 -4.46 -16.05
CA ALA A 135 -7.36 -4.56 -17.12
C ALA A 135 -7.69 -3.19 -17.72
N LYS A 136 -7.89 -2.16 -16.89
CA LYS A 136 -8.17 -0.79 -17.36
C LYS A 136 -7.01 -0.16 -18.14
N VAL A 137 -5.76 -0.50 -17.80
CA VAL A 137 -4.56 -0.06 -18.52
C VAL A 137 -4.36 -0.83 -19.85
N GLY A 138 -5.14 -1.88 -20.11
CA GLY A 138 -5.03 -2.71 -21.32
C GLY A 138 -4.05 -3.87 -21.20
N LYS A 139 -3.50 -4.13 -19.99
CA LYS A 139 -2.61 -5.26 -19.70
C LYS A 139 -3.42 -6.49 -19.29
N TYR A 140 -4.24 -6.99 -20.21
CA TYR A 140 -5.18 -8.08 -19.95
C TYR A 140 -4.50 -9.39 -19.52
N HIS A 141 -3.37 -9.75 -20.14
CA HIS A 141 -2.66 -10.98 -19.78
C HIS A 141 -2.23 -11.00 -18.30
N ARG A 142 -1.66 -9.89 -17.81
CA ARG A 142 -1.28 -9.75 -16.39
C ARG A 142 -2.50 -9.77 -15.47
N SER A 143 -3.62 -9.19 -15.90
CA SER A 143 -4.87 -9.19 -15.15
C SER A 143 -5.43 -10.61 -14.98
N ILE A 144 -5.45 -11.40 -16.06
CA ILE A 144 -5.93 -12.79 -16.06
C ILE A 144 -5.12 -13.63 -15.08
N MET A 145 -3.78 -13.59 -15.17
CA MET A 145 -2.91 -14.35 -14.26
C MET A 145 -3.18 -14.03 -12.79
N MET A 146 -3.34 -12.74 -12.46
CA MET A 146 -3.63 -12.31 -11.08
C MET A 146 -5.00 -12.80 -10.60
N PHE A 147 -6.02 -12.77 -11.46
CA PHE A 147 -7.34 -13.29 -11.12
C PHE A 147 -7.33 -14.82 -10.95
N GLU A 148 -6.55 -15.56 -11.74
CA GLU A 148 -6.37 -17.01 -11.57
C GLU A 148 -5.70 -17.33 -10.23
N GLU A 149 -4.66 -16.58 -9.84
CA GLU A 149 -4.02 -16.72 -8.52
C GLU A 149 -5.01 -16.46 -7.37
N ILE A 150 -5.84 -15.42 -7.48
CA ILE A 150 -6.86 -15.10 -6.47
C ILE A 150 -7.93 -16.19 -6.41
N ALA A 151 -8.37 -16.71 -7.57
CA ALA A 151 -9.35 -17.78 -7.65
C ALA A 151 -8.83 -19.08 -7.02
N THR A 152 -7.59 -19.49 -7.36
CA THR A 152 -6.95 -20.69 -6.78
C THR A 152 -6.77 -20.55 -5.26
N TYR A 153 -6.38 -19.37 -4.78
CA TYR A 153 -6.32 -19.10 -3.35
C TYR A 153 -7.71 -19.20 -2.68
N SER A 154 -8.74 -18.65 -3.31
CA SER A 154 -10.12 -18.64 -2.79
C SER A 154 -10.73 -20.04 -2.75
N ILE A 155 -10.39 -20.91 -3.72
CA ILE A 155 -10.81 -22.33 -3.72
C ILE A 155 -10.15 -23.08 -2.55
N ARG A 156 -8.88 -22.81 -2.25
CA ARG A 156 -8.17 -23.44 -1.13
C ARG A 156 -8.68 -22.97 0.24
N ASN A 157 -9.14 -21.72 0.34
CA ASN A 157 -9.74 -21.15 1.55
C ASN A 157 -11.25 -21.03 1.41
N ASN A 158 -11.95 -22.14 1.66
CA ASN A 158 -13.41 -22.33 1.52
C ASN A 158 -14.28 -21.32 2.32
N LEU A 159 -13.68 -20.45 3.15
CA LEU A 159 -14.32 -19.36 3.90
C LEU A 159 -14.53 -18.07 3.07
N LEU A 160 -13.89 -17.92 1.91
CA LEU A 160 -14.00 -16.72 1.03
C LEU A 160 -14.92 -16.92 -0.19
N LYS A 161 -15.82 -17.90 -0.13
CA LYS A 161 -16.74 -18.32 -1.21
C LYS A 161 -17.57 -17.18 -1.84
N TYR A 162 -17.76 -16.07 -1.11
CA TYR A 162 -18.51 -14.89 -1.58
C TYR A 162 -17.67 -13.85 -2.34
N GLY A 163 -16.34 -13.87 -2.25
CA GLY A 163 -15.46 -12.93 -2.99
C GLY A 163 -15.43 -13.20 -4.50
N VAL A 164 -15.58 -14.47 -4.89
CA VAL A 164 -15.59 -14.93 -6.30
C VAL A 164 -16.80 -14.38 -7.06
N LYS A 165 -17.95 -14.17 -6.40
CA LYS A 165 -19.13 -13.57 -7.03
C LYS A 165 -18.85 -12.15 -7.57
N ARG A 166 -18.02 -11.36 -6.86
CA ARG A 166 -17.68 -9.98 -7.27
C ARG A 166 -16.74 -9.96 -8.48
N ALA A 167 -15.74 -10.83 -8.48
CA ALA A 167 -14.86 -11.04 -9.63
C ALA A 167 -15.62 -11.55 -10.87
N SER A 168 -16.60 -12.44 -10.64
CA SER A 168 -17.47 -12.89 -11.73
C SER A 168 -18.33 -11.74 -12.26
N SER A 169 -19.02 -10.96 -11.42
CA SER A 169 -19.92 -9.85 -11.83
C SER A 169 -19.23 -8.78 -12.68
N GLU A 170 -17.96 -8.46 -12.41
CA GLU A 170 -17.21 -7.47 -13.20
C GLU A 170 -16.64 -8.04 -14.51
N CYS A 171 -16.37 -9.35 -14.56
CA CYS A 171 -16.03 -10.04 -15.81
C CYS A 171 -17.21 -10.13 -16.80
N TRP A 172 -18.47 -10.02 -16.36
CA TRP A 172 -19.64 -10.02 -17.26
C TRP A 172 -19.69 -8.83 -18.22
N TYR A 173 -18.93 -7.76 -17.96
CA TYR A 173 -18.92 -6.57 -18.84
C TYR A 173 -17.96 -6.68 -20.04
N LEU A 174 -17.14 -7.73 -20.12
CA LEU A 174 -16.20 -7.96 -21.22
C LEU A 174 -16.52 -9.29 -21.92
N PRO A 175 -17.19 -9.26 -23.09
CA PRO A 175 -17.64 -10.47 -23.81
C PRO A 175 -16.53 -11.49 -24.10
N THR A 176 -15.28 -11.05 -24.17
CA THR A 176 -14.09 -11.89 -24.42
C THR A 176 -13.64 -12.69 -23.21
N LEU A 177 -13.76 -12.13 -22.00
CA LEU A 177 -13.42 -12.82 -20.75
C LEU A 177 -14.50 -13.84 -20.36
N GLN A 178 -15.76 -13.57 -20.69
CA GLN A 178 -16.89 -14.47 -20.42
C GLN A 178 -16.77 -15.82 -21.14
N ARG A 179 -16.34 -15.83 -22.41
CA ARG A 179 -16.12 -17.09 -23.15
C ARG A 179 -14.98 -17.93 -22.57
N TYR A 180 -13.90 -17.28 -22.13
CA TYR A 180 -12.74 -17.96 -21.56
C TYR A 180 -13.06 -18.59 -20.21
N TRP A 181 -13.83 -17.89 -19.37
CA TRP A 181 -14.26 -18.38 -18.06
C TRP A 181 -15.24 -19.56 -18.17
N ILE A 182 -16.20 -19.52 -19.11
CA ILE A 182 -17.14 -20.61 -19.36
C ILE A 182 -16.42 -21.87 -19.84
N GLN A 183 -15.45 -21.74 -20.77
CA GLN A 183 -14.71 -22.89 -21.29
C GLN A 183 -13.78 -23.55 -20.27
N HIS A 184 -13.13 -22.80 -19.39
CA HIS A 184 -12.12 -23.35 -18.48
C HIS A 184 -12.60 -23.64 -17.05
N PHE A 185 -13.60 -22.91 -16.52
CA PHE A 185 -14.04 -23.05 -15.13
C PHE A 185 -15.33 -23.84 -14.96
N GLN A 186 -16.29 -23.73 -15.90
CA GLN A 186 -17.58 -24.41 -15.77
C GLN A 186 -17.45 -25.93 -15.91
N GLY A 187 -16.48 -26.41 -16.70
CA GLY A 187 -16.18 -27.85 -16.84
C GLY A 187 -15.50 -28.50 -15.63
N ARG A 188 -14.96 -27.72 -14.68
CA ARG A 188 -14.38 -28.26 -13.43
C ARG A 188 -15.36 -28.28 -12.26
N ALA A 189 -16.44 -27.50 -12.32
CA ALA A 189 -17.47 -27.48 -11.27
C ALA A 189 -18.48 -28.63 -11.40
N SER A 190 -18.62 -29.25 -12.58
CA SER A 190 -19.51 -30.39 -12.82
C SER A 190 -18.91 -31.76 -12.47
N ALA A 191 -17.68 -31.81 -11.96
CA ALA A 191 -17.02 -33.06 -11.54
C ALA A 191 -17.00 -33.26 -10.01
N SER A 192 -17.77 -32.45 -9.26
CA SER A 192 -17.80 -32.51 -7.79
C SER A 192 -19.20 -32.29 -7.20
N PHE A 193 -20.24 -32.62 -7.95
CA PHE A 193 -21.60 -32.80 -7.43
C PHE A 193 -22.22 -34.04 -8.06
#